data_AF-A0A6P4XD29-F1
#
_entry.id   AF-A0A6P4XD29-F1
#
_cell.length_a   1.000
_cell.length_b   1.000
_cell.length_c   1.000
_cell.angle_alpha   90.00
_cell.angle_beta   90.00
_cell.angle_gamma   90.00
#
_symmetry.space_group_name_H-M   'P 1'
#
loop_
_entity.id
_entity.type
_entity.pdbx_description
1 polymer ?
#
loop_
_entity_poly.entity_id
_entity_poly.type
_entity_poly.pdbx_seq_one_letter_code
_entity_poly.pdbx_strand_id
1 'polypeptide(L)'
;MDQFVNNTTVADHVMGAMPFMKHSPLVAAVFTAFYVVIFVLGVTGNLLVCVVVIKDRSMRTVTNYFIVNLAVSDLLVMLICLPVTLVENLLTGWRFGQAMCKLYPVIQGATVGASLFTLVAIAADRYKAVLHATSKKLSGCSTLCVVAVVWVLALAIMIPQGLVRRENWYYLTDGNNVVTCTEKWLNEIYRKLYFGSLFMICYAIPLIVAIVLYVRIGYRIRKPRRSFHLSSSPQRARVSARKVAVIKMLATVVVLFAVLWLPLQTVFMVLEFATITEAQEYVIFVYVYPIAHWLTYLNSALNPVVYGYFNNNFREAFHGLIATWRKNIGLDSMRKKAFIMSRRLTRTTKTPTSPTQQIQLTTIN
;
A
#
# COMPACT_ATOMS: atom_id res chain seq x y z
N MET A 1 -16.21 19.19 -41.04
CA MET A 1 -15.05 18.47 -40.46
C MET A 1 -15.20 17.04 -40.95
N ASP A 2 -15.03 16.89 -42.25
CA ASP A 2 -15.23 15.66 -43.01
C ASP A 2 -13.86 15.16 -43.43
N GLN A 3 -13.68 13.83 -43.42
CA GLN A 3 -12.44 13.07 -43.66
C GLN A 3 -11.54 12.83 -42.44
N PHE A 4 -12.03 12.07 -41.47
CA PHE A 4 -11.23 11.08 -40.72
C PHE A 4 -12.10 9.84 -40.40
N VAL A 5 -12.84 9.37 -41.40
CA VAL A 5 -13.58 8.11 -41.38
C VAL A 5 -12.74 7.12 -42.19
N ASN A 6 -12.05 6.19 -41.52
CA ASN A 6 -11.74 4.83 -42.02
C ASN A 6 -10.67 4.11 -41.17
N ASN A 7 -10.84 4.02 -39.84
CA ASN A 7 -10.20 2.93 -39.08
C ASN A 7 -10.82 2.60 -37.70
N THR A 8 -12.07 3.01 -37.42
CA THR A 8 -12.69 2.87 -36.09
C THR A 8 -13.75 1.76 -35.95
N THR A 9 -13.98 0.92 -36.95
CA THR A 9 -15.09 -0.06 -36.89
C THR A 9 -14.95 -1.13 -35.81
N VAL A 10 -13.73 -1.51 -35.42
CA VAL A 10 -13.53 -2.51 -34.34
C VAL A 10 -13.63 -1.87 -32.95
N ALA A 11 -13.13 -0.64 -32.78
CA ALA A 11 -13.24 0.07 -31.50
C ALA A 11 -14.68 0.48 -31.20
N ASP A 12 -15.41 0.95 -32.22
CA ASP A 12 -16.81 1.38 -32.08
C ASP A 12 -17.76 0.19 -31.86
N HIS A 13 -17.50 -0.98 -32.47
CA HIS A 13 -18.28 -2.20 -32.16
C HIS A 13 -18.04 -2.74 -30.74
N VAL A 14 -16.83 -2.59 -30.20
CA VAL A 14 -16.52 -3.06 -28.85
C VAL A 14 -16.99 -2.07 -27.78
N MET A 15 -16.95 -0.76 -28.05
CA MET A 15 -17.55 0.24 -27.16
C MET A 15 -19.09 0.21 -27.21
N GLY A 16 -19.68 -0.09 -28.37
CA GLY A 16 -21.13 -0.32 -28.51
C GLY A 16 -21.64 -1.56 -27.75
N ALA A 17 -20.76 -2.51 -27.42
CA ALA A 17 -21.12 -3.73 -26.67
C ALA A 17 -21.12 -3.56 -25.14
N MET A 18 -20.56 -2.46 -24.59
CA MET A 18 -20.47 -2.21 -23.14
C MET A 18 -20.71 -0.73 -22.81
N PRO A 19 -21.98 -0.24 -22.83
CA PRO A 19 -22.31 1.17 -22.58
C PRO A 19 -21.98 1.68 -21.16
N PHE A 20 -21.41 0.82 -20.30
CA PHE A 20 -21.10 1.11 -18.91
C PHE A 20 -19.60 1.24 -18.62
N MET A 21 -18.70 1.00 -19.58
CA MET A 21 -17.25 1.05 -19.35
C MET A 21 -16.69 2.45 -19.65
N LYS A 22 -15.85 2.97 -18.75
CA LYS A 22 -15.15 4.27 -18.93
C LYS A 22 -13.97 4.21 -19.90
N HIS A 23 -13.49 3.01 -20.20
CA HIS A 23 -12.24 2.79 -20.92
C HIS A 23 -12.42 1.74 -22.02
N SER A 24 -11.54 1.79 -23.02
CA SER A 24 -11.39 0.67 -23.95
C SER A 24 -11.01 -0.61 -23.19
N PRO A 25 -11.35 -1.81 -23.68
CA PRO A 25 -11.08 -3.06 -22.96
C PRO A 25 -9.61 -3.27 -22.60
N LEU A 26 -8.69 -2.82 -23.46
CA LEU A 26 -7.26 -2.89 -23.20
C LEU A 26 -6.86 -2.03 -21.99
N VAL A 27 -7.31 -0.77 -21.95
CA VAL A 27 -7.00 0.15 -20.85
C VAL A 27 -7.64 -0.35 -19.55
N ALA A 28 -8.89 -0.81 -19.61
CA ALA A 28 -9.57 -1.42 -18.47
C ALA A 28 -8.79 -2.64 -17.95
N ALA A 29 -8.34 -3.54 -18.83
CA ALA A 29 -7.56 -4.72 -18.45
C ALA A 29 -6.22 -4.34 -17.78
N VAL A 30 -5.53 -3.33 -18.30
CA VAL A 30 -4.30 -2.80 -17.69
C VAL A 30 -4.61 -2.26 -16.30
N PHE A 31 -5.67 -1.47 -16.15
CA PHE A 31 -6.05 -0.88 -14.86
C PHE A 31 -6.39 -1.97 -13.84
N THR A 32 -7.23 -2.94 -14.23
CA THR A 32 -7.56 -4.10 -13.39
C THR A 32 -6.31 -4.86 -12.97
N ALA A 33 -5.36 -5.11 -13.89
CA ALA A 33 -4.14 -5.83 -13.58
C ALA A 33 -3.32 -5.13 -12.49
N PHE A 34 -3.13 -3.80 -12.59
CA PHE A 34 -2.43 -3.03 -11.55
C PHE A 34 -3.13 -3.09 -10.20
N TYR A 35 -4.45 -2.89 -10.17
CA TYR A 35 -5.24 -3.00 -8.94
C TYR A 35 -5.13 -4.40 -8.30
N VAL A 36 -5.20 -5.47 -9.10
CA VAL A 36 -5.09 -6.85 -8.62
C VAL A 36 -3.69 -7.13 -8.06
N VAL A 37 -2.63 -6.68 -8.74
CA VAL A 37 -1.26 -6.84 -8.25
C VAL A 37 -1.08 -6.13 -6.91
N ILE A 38 -1.53 -4.87 -6.79
CA ILE A 38 -1.45 -4.11 -5.54
C ILE A 38 -2.27 -4.79 -4.43
N PHE A 39 -3.48 -5.24 -4.74
CA PHE A 39 -4.33 -5.96 -3.79
C PHE A 39 -3.65 -7.21 -3.25
N VAL A 40 -3.13 -8.08 -4.14
CA VAL A 40 -2.47 -9.33 -3.73
C VAL A 40 -1.23 -9.03 -2.87
N LEU A 41 -0.37 -8.11 -3.30
CA LEU A 41 0.83 -7.74 -2.55
C LEU A 41 0.48 -7.11 -1.19
N GLY A 42 -0.48 -6.19 -1.18
CA GLY A 42 -0.92 -5.47 0.01
C GLY A 42 -1.57 -6.39 1.04
N VAL A 43 -2.51 -7.24 0.62
CA VAL A 43 -3.19 -8.19 1.52
C VAL A 43 -2.20 -9.22 2.07
N THR A 44 -1.43 -9.87 1.20
CA THR A 44 -0.49 -10.91 1.64
C THR A 44 0.58 -10.35 2.56
N GLY A 45 1.18 -9.22 2.21
CA GLY A 45 2.24 -8.59 3.00
C GLY A 45 1.74 -8.11 4.37
N ASN A 46 0.61 -7.40 4.43
CA ASN A 46 0.10 -6.87 5.69
C ASN A 46 -0.45 -7.98 6.61
N LEU A 47 -1.06 -9.04 6.05
CA LEU A 47 -1.40 -10.24 6.82
C LEU A 47 -0.16 -10.90 7.44
N LEU A 48 0.94 -11.03 6.69
CA LEU A 48 2.19 -11.57 7.22
C LEU A 48 2.72 -10.73 8.39
N VAL A 49 2.65 -9.40 8.30
CA VAL A 49 3.04 -8.51 9.40
C VAL A 49 2.23 -8.81 10.67
N CYS A 50 0.90 -8.89 10.54
CA CYS A 50 0.02 -9.24 11.66
C CYS A 50 0.38 -10.61 12.26
N VAL A 51 0.51 -11.64 11.41
CA VAL A 51 0.80 -13.02 11.84
C VAL A 51 2.15 -13.11 12.56
N VAL A 52 3.20 -12.46 12.05
CA VAL A 52 4.53 -12.47 12.69
C VAL A 52 4.46 -11.92 14.11
N VAL A 53 3.86 -10.74 14.30
CA VAL A 53 3.83 -10.08 15.61
C VAL A 53 2.93 -10.83 16.60
N ILE A 54 1.82 -11.39 16.12
CA ILE A 54 0.90 -12.17 16.96
C ILE A 54 1.56 -13.50 17.38
N LYS A 55 2.20 -14.22 16.44
CA LYS A 55 2.72 -15.57 16.71
C LYS A 55 4.03 -15.54 17.50
N ASP A 56 4.94 -14.61 17.19
CA ASP A 56 6.24 -14.52 17.84
C ASP A 56 6.19 -13.59 19.06
N ARG A 57 6.32 -14.17 20.26
CA ARG A 57 6.35 -13.40 21.52
C ARG A 57 7.51 -12.41 21.59
N SER A 58 8.64 -12.71 20.93
CA SER A 58 9.80 -11.81 20.91
C SER A 58 9.55 -10.53 20.10
N MET A 59 8.56 -10.56 19.20
CA MET A 59 8.15 -9.44 18.36
C MET A 59 7.07 -8.57 19.01
N ARG A 60 6.54 -8.90 20.20
CA ARG A 60 5.47 -8.14 20.86
C ARG A 60 5.99 -6.91 21.61
N THR A 61 6.46 -5.92 20.86
CA THR A 61 6.94 -4.63 21.38
C THR A 61 5.95 -3.51 21.08
N VAL A 62 6.02 -2.41 21.82
CA VAL A 62 5.18 -1.20 21.62
C VAL A 62 5.15 -0.75 20.15
N THR A 63 6.32 -0.67 19.52
CA THR A 63 6.43 -0.24 18.11
C THR A 63 5.80 -1.25 17.18
N ASN A 64 5.96 -2.54 17.47
CA ASN A 64 5.36 -3.57 16.64
C ASN A 64 3.83 -3.60 16.80
N TYR A 65 3.27 -3.17 17.95
CA TYR A 65 1.82 -2.92 18.04
C TYR A 65 1.36 -1.77 17.15
N PHE A 66 2.12 -0.68 17.04
CA PHE A 66 1.82 0.36 16.05
C PHE A 66 1.97 -0.13 14.61
N ILE A 67 2.98 -0.95 14.31
CA ILE A 67 3.15 -1.57 12.99
C ILE A 67 1.97 -2.51 12.68
N VAL A 68 1.44 -3.25 13.67
CA VAL A 68 0.21 -4.05 13.49
C VAL A 68 -1.00 -3.16 13.24
N ASN A 69 -1.14 -2.04 13.97
CA ASN A 69 -2.24 -1.10 13.69
C ASN A 69 -2.18 -0.57 12.25
N LEU A 70 -0.98 -0.24 11.78
CA LEU A 70 -0.74 0.20 10.40
C LEU A 70 -1.09 -0.90 9.39
N ALA A 71 -0.69 -2.16 9.67
CA ALA A 71 -1.07 -3.29 8.82
C ALA A 71 -2.58 -3.54 8.80
N VAL A 72 -3.29 -3.34 9.92
CA VAL A 72 -4.75 -3.48 10.00
C VAL A 72 -5.45 -2.37 9.22
N SER A 73 -5.02 -1.12 9.34
CA SER A 73 -5.58 -0.03 8.55
C SER A 73 -5.33 -0.23 7.05
N ASP A 74 -4.13 -0.66 6.67
CA ASP A 74 -3.79 -0.98 5.28
C ASP A 74 -4.61 -2.16 4.74
N LEU A 75 -4.89 -3.19 5.55
CA LEU A 75 -5.78 -4.29 5.16
C LEU A 75 -7.20 -3.81 4.89
N LEU A 76 -7.73 -2.90 5.70
CA LEU A 76 -9.06 -2.33 5.47
C LEU A 76 -9.11 -1.51 4.17
N VAL A 77 -8.04 -0.75 3.86
CA VAL A 77 -7.89 -0.06 2.58
C VAL A 77 -7.92 -1.06 1.42
N MET A 78 -7.17 -2.15 1.52
CA MET A 78 -7.07 -3.15 0.46
C MET A 78 -8.37 -3.94 0.28
N LEU A 79 -9.04 -4.32 1.36
CA LEU A 79 -10.22 -5.20 1.31
C LEU A 79 -11.51 -4.45 0.97
N ILE A 80 -11.60 -3.18 1.32
CA ILE A 80 -12.84 -2.40 1.17
C ILE A 80 -12.65 -1.30 0.12
N CYS A 81 -11.65 -0.44 0.30
CA CYS A 81 -11.53 0.77 -0.53
C CYS A 81 -11.08 0.43 -1.94
N LEU A 82 -10.03 -0.38 -2.09
CA LEU A 82 -9.45 -0.70 -3.40
C LEU A 82 -10.48 -1.32 -4.38
N PRO A 83 -11.27 -2.35 -4.01
CA PRO A 83 -12.29 -2.92 -4.91
C PRO A 83 -13.37 -1.90 -5.30
N VAL A 84 -13.81 -1.06 -4.37
CA VAL A 84 -14.80 -0.01 -4.65
C VAL A 84 -14.23 0.99 -5.65
N THR A 85 -13.02 1.48 -5.42
CA THR A 85 -12.34 2.42 -6.31
C THR A 85 -12.05 1.83 -7.69
N LEU A 86 -11.69 0.55 -7.77
CA LEU A 86 -11.53 -0.15 -9.05
C LEU A 86 -12.83 -0.10 -9.85
N VAL A 87 -13.96 -0.44 -9.24
CA VAL A 87 -15.27 -0.41 -9.90
C VAL A 87 -15.64 1.01 -10.31
N GLU A 88 -15.43 2.01 -9.44
CA GLU A 88 -15.68 3.41 -9.79
C GLU A 88 -14.81 3.92 -10.94
N ASN A 89 -13.56 3.45 -11.04
CA ASN A 89 -12.66 3.87 -12.11
C ASN A 89 -12.92 3.13 -13.43
N LEU A 90 -13.52 1.95 -13.41
CA LEU A 90 -13.83 1.18 -14.62
C LEU A 90 -15.23 1.41 -15.16
N LEU A 91 -16.22 1.57 -14.27
CA LEU A 91 -17.62 1.62 -14.65
C LEU A 91 -18.18 3.05 -14.54
N THR A 92 -19.15 3.35 -15.41
CA THR A 92 -19.98 4.54 -15.30
C THR A 92 -21.07 4.31 -14.25
N GLY A 93 -21.30 5.35 -13.46
CA GLY A 93 -22.28 5.36 -12.38
C GLY A 93 -21.87 4.60 -11.12
N TRP A 94 -22.45 5.01 -10.00
CA TRP A 94 -22.28 4.40 -8.68
C TRP A 94 -23.09 3.10 -8.56
N ARG A 95 -22.45 2.01 -8.09
CA ARG A 95 -23.03 0.65 -8.10
C ARG A 95 -23.25 0.02 -6.72
N PHE A 96 -22.84 0.69 -5.65
CA PHE A 96 -22.85 0.10 -4.30
C PHE A 96 -24.00 0.61 -3.42
N GLY A 97 -24.91 1.41 -3.98
CA GLY A 97 -26.08 1.95 -3.30
C GLY A 97 -25.79 3.02 -2.24
N GLN A 98 -26.87 3.55 -1.66
CA GLN A 98 -26.84 4.73 -0.80
C GLN A 98 -26.03 4.54 0.48
N ALA A 99 -26.01 3.33 1.05
CA ALA A 99 -25.25 3.03 2.26
C ALA A 99 -23.74 3.15 2.02
N MET A 100 -23.22 2.50 0.97
CA MET A 100 -21.80 2.61 0.63
C MET A 100 -21.44 4.00 0.12
N CYS A 101 -22.36 4.74 -0.53
CA CYS A 101 -22.10 6.12 -0.97
C CYS A 101 -21.71 7.02 0.22
N LYS A 102 -22.27 6.75 1.41
CA LYS A 102 -21.94 7.44 2.65
C LYS A 102 -20.77 6.81 3.40
N LEU A 103 -20.72 5.47 3.49
CA LEU A 103 -19.72 4.76 4.30
C LEU A 103 -18.34 4.72 3.66
N TYR A 104 -18.26 4.55 2.34
CA TYR A 104 -17.01 4.44 1.60
C TYR A 104 -16.02 5.58 1.87
N PRO A 105 -16.38 6.88 1.71
CA PRO A 105 -15.42 7.96 1.98
C PRO A 105 -15.01 8.03 3.45
N VAL A 106 -15.91 7.69 4.37
CA VAL A 106 -15.63 7.68 5.81
C VAL A 106 -14.59 6.61 6.12
N ILE A 107 -14.81 5.38 5.64
CA ILE A 107 -13.89 4.26 5.82
C ILE A 107 -12.54 4.55 5.15
N GLN A 108 -12.57 5.02 3.89
CA GLN A 108 -11.37 5.34 3.13
C GLN A 108 -10.52 6.40 3.84
N GLY A 109 -11.10 7.54 4.19
CA GLY A 109 -10.33 8.57 4.88
C GLY A 109 -9.93 8.17 6.30
N ALA A 110 -10.77 7.43 7.04
CA ALA A 110 -10.45 7.06 8.41
C ALA A 110 -9.31 6.04 8.49
N THR A 111 -9.28 5.07 7.58
CA THR A 111 -8.19 4.07 7.52
C THR A 111 -6.86 4.72 7.10
N VAL A 112 -6.91 5.65 6.16
CA VAL A 112 -5.74 6.46 5.75
C VAL A 112 -5.27 7.37 6.88
N GLY A 113 -6.20 8.09 7.52
CA GLY A 113 -5.92 8.96 8.66
C GLY A 113 -5.34 8.18 9.83
N ALA A 114 -5.88 7.00 10.13
CA ALA A 114 -5.35 6.11 11.16
C ALA A 114 -3.91 5.69 10.86
N SER A 115 -3.60 5.38 9.60
CA SER A 115 -2.25 5.04 9.14
C SER A 115 -1.28 6.21 9.38
N LEU A 116 -1.66 7.42 8.95
CA LEU A 116 -0.85 8.63 9.10
C LEU A 116 -0.61 9.01 10.56
N PHE A 117 -1.66 9.05 11.38
CA PHE A 117 -1.53 9.37 12.80
C PHE A 117 -0.72 8.29 13.54
N THR A 118 -0.78 7.03 13.11
CA THR A 118 0.10 5.96 13.60
C THR A 118 1.56 6.22 13.27
N LEU A 119 1.88 6.69 12.05
CA LEU A 119 3.25 7.07 11.69
C LEU A 119 3.80 8.20 12.56
N VAL A 120 2.97 9.20 12.88
CA VAL A 120 3.33 10.27 13.81
C VAL A 120 3.55 9.73 15.22
N ALA A 121 2.67 8.85 15.70
CA ALA A 121 2.81 8.21 17.01
C ALA A 121 4.11 7.39 17.11
N ILE A 122 4.44 6.64 16.06
CA ILE A 122 5.71 5.92 15.93
C ILE A 122 6.89 6.90 15.98
N ALA A 123 6.85 7.99 15.20
CA ALA A 123 7.92 8.98 15.18
C ALA A 123 8.13 9.62 16.57
N ALA A 124 7.04 9.93 17.28
CA ALA A 124 7.07 10.48 18.63
C ALA A 124 7.63 9.50 19.66
N ASP A 125 7.25 8.21 19.58
CA ASP A 125 7.80 7.15 20.42
C ASP A 125 9.31 6.97 20.18
N ARG A 126 9.75 6.93 18.91
CA ARG A 126 11.18 6.88 18.55
C ARG A 126 11.94 8.10 19.05
N TYR A 127 11.36 9.30 18.90
CA TYR A 127 11.96 10.54 19.37
C TYR A 127 12.20 10.51 20.88
N LYS A 128 11.18 10.14 21.66
CA LYS A 128 11.29 10.00 23.12
C LYS A 128 12.37 8.98 23.50
N ALA A 129 12.37 7.81 22.86
CA ALA A 129 13.35 6.76 23.16
C ALA A 129 14.82 7.14 22.85
N VAL A 130 15.05 8.01 21.86
CA VAL A 130 16.41 8.43 21.46
C VAL A 130 16.90 9.64 22.26
N LEU A 131 16.04 10.65 22.45
CA LEU A 131 16.45 11.91 23.09
C LEU A 131 16.32 11.86 24.62
N HIS A 132 15.33 11.15 25.15
CA HIS A 132 15.08 11.03 26.58
C HIS A 132 15.22 9.56 27.00
N ALA A 133 16.46 9.09 27.04
CA ALA A 133 16.76 7.68 27.37
C ALA A 133 16.28 7.24 28.76
N THR A 134 15.99 8.19 29.66
CA THR A 134 15.44 7.96 31.01
C THR A 134 13.91 7.99 31.07
N SER A 135 13.22 8.37 29.97
CA SER A 135 11.76 8.33 29.94
C SER A 135 11.24 6.90 30.03
N LYS A 136 10.17 6.73 30.81
CA LYS A 136 9.44 5.45 30.87
C LYS A 136 8.97 5.08 29.46
N LYS A 137 9.27 3.86 29.04
CA LYS A 137 8.70 3.29 27.80
C LYS A 137 7.18 3.26 27.93
N LEU A 138 6.48 3.50 26.83
CA LEU A 138 5.03 3.31 26.79
C LEU A 138 4.68 1.89 27.23
N SER A 139 3.64 1.76 28.04
CA SER A 139 3.08 0.44 28.37
C SER A 139 2.25 -0.09 27.19
N GLY A 140 1.97 -1.40 27.19
CA GLY A 140 1.04 -1.99 26.22
C GLY A 140 -0.35 -1.34 26.28
N CYS A 141 -0.91 -1.15 27.48
CA CYS A 141 -2.21 -0.49 27.66
C CYS A 141 -2.21 0.96 27.17
N SER A 142 -1.16 1.73 27.47
CA SER A 142 -1.02 3.10 26.94
C SER A 142 -0.93 3.12 25.42
N THR A 143 -0.28 2.11 24.82
CA THR A 143 -0.19 1.97 23.35
C THR A 143 -1.56 1.70 22.74
N LEU A 144 -2.35 0.81 23.34
CA LEU A 144 -3.73 0.54 22.89
C LEU A 144 -4.63 1.76 23.04
N CYS A 145 -4.48 2.55 24.12
CA CYS A 145 -5.18 3.81 24.28
C CYS A 145 -4.83 4.81 23.16
N VAL A 146 -3.55 4.95 22.82
CA VAL A 146 -3.13 5.79 21.67
C VAL A 146 -3.77 5.31 20.37
N VAL A 147 -3.79 4.00 20.12
CA VAL A 147 -4.45 3.43 18.93
C VAL A 147 -5.95 3.76 18.92
N ALA A 148 -6.65 3.60 20.04
CA ALA A 148 -8.07 3.94 20.12
C ALA A 148 -8.32 5.43 19.83
N VAL A 149 -7.51 6.33 20.39
CA VAL A 149 -7.59 7.78 20.11
C VAL A 149 -7.35 8.07 18.64
N VAL A 150 -6.37 7.41 18.01
CA VAL A 150 -6.09 7.55 16.57
C VAL A 150 -7.32 7.21 15.73
N TRP A 151 -7.99 6.09 16.01
CA TRP A 151 -9.19 5.69 15.27
C TRP A 151 -10.37 6.64 15.51
N VAL A 152 -10.61 7.05 16.75
CA VAL A 152 -11.68 7.99 17.09
C VAL A 152 -11.47 9.33 16.35
N LEU A 153 -10.26 9.87 16.36
CA LEU A 153 -9.93 11.10 15.66
C LEU A 153 -10.09 10.95 14.13
N ALA A 154 -9.57 9.87 13.56
CA ALA A 154 -9.66 9.63 12.12
C ALA A 154 -11.12 9.49 11.65
N LEU A 155 -11.95 8.78 12.42
CA LEU A 155 -13.39 8.68 12.15
C LEU A 155 -14.08 10.03 12.30
N ALA A 156 -13.85 10.75 13.40
CA ALA A 156 -14.47 12.04 13.66
C ALA A 156 -14.22 13.06 12.53
N ILE A 157 -12.98 13.12 12.02
CA ILE A 157 -12.59 14.01 10.92
C ILE A 157 -13.33 13.64 9.62
N MET A 158 -13.60 12.35 9.40
CA MET A 158 -14.14 11.84 8.14
C MET A 158 -15.65 11.66 8.12
N ILE A 159 -16.33 11.63 9.27
CA ILE A 159 -17.80 11.56 9.36
C ILE A 159 -18.52 12.59 8.47
N PRO A 160 -18.09 13.88 8.41
CA PRO A 160 -18.75 14.86 7.55
C PRO A 160 -18.84 14.45 6.08
N GLN A 161 -17.85 13.75 5.52
CA GLN A 161 -17.91 13.22 4.14
C GLN A 161 -19.12 12.31 3.93
N GLY A 162 -19.43 11.44 4.90
CA GLY A 162 -20.59 10.56 4.81
C GLY A 162 -21.93 11.28 4.98
N LEU A 163 -21.96 12.43 5.67
CA LEU A 163 -23.18 13.22 5.87
C LEU A 163 -23.55 14.03 4.62
N VAL A 164 -22.56 14.56 3.93
CA VAL A 164 -22.78 15.39 2.72
C VAL A 164 -23.02 14.56 1.47
N ARG A 165 -22.56 13.30 1.41
CA ARG A 165 -22.76 12.44 0.24
C ARG A 165 -24.15 11.82 0.16
N ARG A 166 -24.72 11.87 -1.05
CA ARG A 166 -26.02 11.28 -1.37
C ARG A 166 -26.00 10.67 -2.76
N GLU A 167 -26.82 9.65 -2.92
CA GLU A 167 -27.08 9.04 -4.22
C GLU A 167 -28.06 9.93 -5.00
N ASN A 168 -27.73 10.23 -6.25
CA ASN A 168 -28.55 11.04 -7.15
C ASN A 168 -28.77 10.32 -8.47
N TRP A 169 -29.99 10.41 -8.99
CA TRP A 169 -30.44 9.76 -10.23
C TRP A 169 -30.50 10.78 -11.36
N TYR A 170 -29.82 10.50 -12.46
CA TYR A 170 -29.83 11.31 -13.67
C TYR A 170 -30.36 10.49 -14.85
N TYR A 171 -31.26 11.07 -15.62
CA TYR A 171 -31.80 10.49 -16.85
C TYR A 171 -30.86 10.87 -18.00
N LEU A 172 -30.24 9.89 -18.66
CA LEU A 172 -29.50 10.14 -19.90
C LEU A 172 -30.47 10.32 -21.06
N THR A 173 -30.03 11.07 -22.06
CA THR A 173 -30.76 11.33 -23.31
C THR A 173 -31.12 10.05 -24.07
N ASP A 174 -30.35 8.97 -23.86
CA ASP A 174 -30.55 7.65 -24.48
C ASP A 174 -31.55 6.75 -23.72
N GLY A 175 -32.28 7.30 -22.73
CA GLY A 175 -33.29 6.57 -21.94
C GLY A 175 -32.73 5.71 -20.80
N ASN A 176 -31.41 5.69 -20.61
CA ASN A 176 -30.76 4.99 -19.50
C ASN A 176 -30.61 5.88 -18.25
N ASN A 177 -30.85 5.31 -17.06
CA ASN A 177 -30.62 6.01 -15.80
C ASN A 177 -29.18 5.81 -15.32
N VAL A 178 -28.49 6.90 -14.97
CA VAL A 178 -27.19 6.86 -14.29
C VAL A 178 -27.35 7.32 -12.86
N VAL A 179 -26.94 6.43 -11.96
CA VAL A 179 -26.84 6.73 -10.53
C VAL A 179 -25.46 7.29 -10.27
N THR A 180 -25.36 8.37 -9.49
CA THR A 180 -24.09 8.94 -9.06
C THR A 180 -24.08 9.11 -7.54
N CYS A 181 -22.89 9.08 -6.94
CA CYS A 181 -22.69 9.44 -5.55
C CYS A 181 -21.97 10.78 -5.51
N THR A 182 -22.69 11.85 -5.19
CA THR A 182 -22.13 13.21 -5.19
C THR A 182 -22.32 13.89 -3.85
N GLU A 183 -21.46 14.88 -3.61
CA GLU A 183 -21.47 15.67 -2.39
C GLU A 183 -22.46 16.82 -2.51
N LYS A 184 -23.31 17.00 -1.49
CA LYS A 184 -24.24 18.13 -1.39
C LYS A 184 -23.85 19.04 -0.24
N TRP A 185 -22.99 20.01 -0.54
CA TRP A 185 -22.57 21.06 0.38
C TRP A 185 -23.57 22.21 0.40
N LEU A 186 -23.71 22.89 1.55
CA LEU A 186 -24.58 24.07 1.68
C LEU A 186 -24.09 25.23 0.81
N ASN A 187 -22.78 25.45 0.77
CA ASN A 187 -22.10 26.50 0.01
C ASN A 187 -20.71 26.01 -0.43
N GLU A 188 -20.19 26.58 -1.51
CA GLU A 188 -18.83 26.27 -1.99
C GLU A 188 -17.74 26.60 -0.98
N ILE A 189 -17.91 27.67 -0.20
CA ILE A 189 -16.94 28.07 0.83
C ILE A 189 -16.75 26.95 1.86
N TYR A 190 -17.84 26.29 2.29
CA TYR A 190 -17.75 25.19 3.26
C TYR A 190 -17.05 23.97 2.67
N ARG A 191 -17.31 23.66 1.40
CA ARG A 191 -16.60 22.59 0.67
C ARG A 191 -15.10 22.87 0.62
N LYS A 192 -14.70 24.06 0.14
CA LYS A 192 -13.30 24.49 0.05
C LYS A 192 -12.60 24.48 1.40
N LEU A 193 -13.22 25.05 2.44
CA LEU A 193 -12.68 25.05 3.81
C LEU A 193 -12.49 23.63 4.33
N TYR A 194 -13.44 22.73 4.09
CA TYR A 194 -13.34 21.35 4.54
C TYR A 194 -12.20 20.61 3.83
N PHE A 195 -12.12 20.64 2.50
CA PHE A 195 -11.03 20.00 1.75
C PHE A 195 -9.66 20.59 2.08
N GLY A 196 -9.57 21.92 2.23
CA GLY A 196 -8.34 22.58 2.71
C GLY A 196 -7.94 22.13 4.12
N SER A 197 -8.91 22.00 5.01
CA SER A 197 -8.66 21.49 6.38
C SER A 197 -8.22 20.03 6.38
N LEU A 198 -8.82 19.17 5.55
CA LEU A 198 -8.40 17.79 5.39
C LEU A 198 -6.96 17.69 4.89
N PHE A 199 -6.56 18.48 3.91
CA PHE A 199 -5.17 18.51 3.46
C PHE A 199 -4.21 18.91 4.58
N MET A 200 -4.57 19.92 5.37
CA MET A 200 -3.71 20.34 6.48
C MET A 200 -3.63 19.29 7.59
N ILE A 201 -4.77 18.77 8.03
CA ILE A 201 -4.89 17.88 9.20
C ILE A 201 -4.52 16.43 8.86
N CYS A 202 -4.86 15.96 7.66
CA CYS A 202 -4.68 14.58 7.21
C CYS A 202 -3.54 14.41 6.20
N TYR A 203 -2.71 15.42 5.97
CA TYR A 203 -1.51 15.28 5.16
C TYR A 203 -0.36 16.21 5.61
N ALA A 204 -0.50 17.53 5.46
CA ALA A 204 0.62 18.46 5.60
C ALA A 204 1.17 18.55 7.03
N ILE A 205 0.33 18.84 8.04
CA ILE A 205 0.78 19.01 9.43
C ILE A 205 1.37 17.70 9.98
N PRO A 206 0.71 16.53 9.89
CA PRO A 206 1.29 15.27 10.36
C PRO A 206 2.64 14.96 9.70
N LEU A 207 2.77 15.23 8.40
CA LEU A 207 4.01 14.98 7.68
C LEU A 207 5.13 15.92 8.14
N ILE A 208 4.85 17.21 8.31
CA ILE A 208 5.81 18.18 8.85
C ILE A 208 6.28 17.73 10.24
N VAL A 209 5.34 17.34 11.12
CA VAL A 209 5.67 16.84 12.47
C VAL A 209 6.57 15.60 12.37
N ALA A 210 6.21 14.61 11.55
CA ALA A 210 7.01 13.40 11.38
C ALA A 210 8.42 13.70 10.87
N ILE A 211 8.54 14.57 9.85
CA ILE A 211 9.83 14.99 9.27
C ILE A 211 10.68 15.67 10.35
N VAL A 212 10.14 16.65 11.07
CA VAL A 212 10.86 17.37 12.13
C VAL A 212 11.36 16.41 13.20
N LEU A 213 10.53 15.45 13.63
CA LEU A 213 10.93 14.44 14.61
C LEU A 213 12.08 13.57 14.10
N TYR A 214 12.02 13.07 12.86
CA TYR A 214 13.09 12.25 12.28
C TYR A 214 14.38 13.03 12.01
N VAL A 215 14.28 14.30 11.61
CA VAL A 215 15.45 15.18 11.47
C VAL A 215 16.15 15.38 12.81
N ARG A 216 15.39 15.66 13.88
CA ARG A 216 15.94 15.79 15.24
C ARG A 216 16.57 14.49 15.74
N ILE A 217 15.94 13.34 15.48
CA ILE A 217 16.51 12.01 15.77
C ILE A 217 17.84 11.83 15.03
N GLY A 218 17.88 12.14 13.73
CA GLY A 218 19.07 12.02 12.89
C GLY A 218 20.22 12.90 13.36
N TYR A 219 19.94 14.14 13.75
CA TYR A 219 20.94 15.03 14.35
C TYR A 219 21.49 14.49 15.66
N ARG A 220 20.62 13.97 16.54
CA ARG A 220 21.04 13.42 17.84
C ARG A 220 21.93 12.18 17.70
N ILE A 221 21.66 11.34 16.71
CA ILE A 221 22.44 10.12 16.43
C ILE A 221 23.82 10.46 15.84
N ARG A 222 23.91 11.50 15.00
CA ARG A 222 25.18 11.93 14.38
C ARG A 222 26.10 12.65 15.37
N LYS A 223 25.56 13.33 16.38
CA LYS A 223 26.37 14.06 17.37
C LYS A 223 27.23 13.04 18.16
N PRO A 224 28.58 13.10 18.06
CA PRO A 224 29.45 12.23 18.83
C PRO A 224 29.14 12.40 20.31
N ARG A 225 28.94 11.29 21.04
CA ARG A 225 28.87 11.38 22.50
C ARG A 225 30.27 11.79 22.98
N ARG A 226 30.41 13.02 23.46
CA ARG A 226 31.64 13.57 24.07
C ARG A 226 32.13 12.79 25.30
N SER A 227 31.41 11.76 25.74
CA SER A 227 31.83 10.89 26.82
C SER A 227 31.92 9.45 26.32
N PHE A 228 33.08 8.85 26.57
CA PHE A 228 33.46 7.44 26.37
C PHE A 228 34.14 7.05 25.04
N HIS A 229 35.35 7.57 24.84
CA HIS A 229 36.38 6.98 23.97
C HIS A 229 37.00 5.68 24.56
N LEU A 230 36.49 5.15 25.67
CA LEU A 230 36.94 3.86 26.20
C LEU A 230 36.11 2.71 25.62
N SER A 231 36.72 1.93 24.73
CA SER A 231 36.30 0.57 24.35
C SER A 231 34.83 0.42 23.91
N SER A 232 34.54 0.79 22.65
CA SER A 232 33.28 0.35 22.02
C SER A 232 33.35 -1.14 21.76
N SER A 233 32.75 -1.95 22.66
CA SER A 233 32.69 -3.40 22.42
C SER A 233 31.94 -3.68 21.10
N PRO A 234 32.34 -4.72 20.33
CA PRO A 234 31.66 -5.07 19.09
C PRO A 234 30.15 -5.27 19.26
N GLN A 235 29.74 -5.75 20.45
CA GLN A 235 28.33 -5.93 20.81
C GLN A 235 27.57 -4.60 20.94
N ARG A 236 28.16 -3.56 21.56
CA ARG A 236 27.55 -2.22 21.66
C ARG A 236 27.42 -1.56 20.27
N ALA A 237 28.41 -1.71 19.42
CA ALA A 237 28.38 -1.23 18.03
C ALA A 237 27.23 -1.89 17.23
N ARG A 238 27.08 -3.22 17.33
CA ARG A 238 26.00 -3.97 16.69
C ARG A 238 24.61 -3.52 17.16
N VAL A 239 24.42 -3.28 18.46
CA VAL A 239 23.13 -2.80 19.00
C VAL A 239 22.80 -1.39 18.50
N SER A 240 23.79 -0.50 18.42
CA SER A 240 23.60 0.86 17.87
C SER A 240 23.20 0.80 16.39
N ALA A 241 23.91 0.00 15.58
CA ALA A 241 23.61 -0.19 14.17
C ALA A 241 22.18 -0.70 13.94
N ARG A 242 21.73 -1.68 14.74
CA ARG A 242 20.34 -2.19 14.70
C ARG A 242 19.31 -1.09 15.00
N LYS A 243 19.55 -0.24 16.00
CA LYS A 243 18.66 0.89 16.33
C LYS A 243 18.58 1.89 15.17
N VAL A 244 19.71 2.21 14.55
CA VAL A 244 19.77 3.10 13.39
C VAL A 244 19.03 2.50 12.20
N ALA A 245 19.15 1.20 11.94
CA ALA A 245 18.42 0.52 10.87
C ALA A 245 16.90 0.62 11.04
N VAL A 246 16.39 0.41 12.26
CA VAL A 246 14.96 0.60 12.57
C VAL A 246 14.51 2.04 12.36
N ILE A 247 15.33 3.03 12.75
CA ILE A 247 14.99 4.44 12.53
C ILE A 247 14.97 4.78 11.03
N LYS A 248 15.94 4.28 10.26
CA LYS A 248 15.96 4.43 8.80
C LYS A 248 14.73 3.81 8.15
N MET A 249 14.35 2.59 8.57
CA MET A 249 13.12 1.92 8.13
C MET A 249 11.90 2.82 8.29
N LEU A 250 11.71 3.36 9.50
CA LEU A 250 10.53 4.15 9.82
C LEU A 250 10.55 5.51 9.10
N ALA A 251 11.72 6.11 8.92
CA ALA A 251 11.87 7.32 8.11
C ALA A 251 11.55 7.03 6.63
N THR A 252 11.98 5.89 6.08
CA THR A 252 11.63 5.47 4.72
C THR A 252 10.12 5.34 4.54
N VAL A 253 9.40 4.75 5.49
CA VAL A 253 7.93 4.67 5.44
C VAL A 253 7.28 6.06 5.36
N VAL A 254 7.76 7.03 6.15
CA VAL A 254 7.25 8.41 6.12
C VAL A 254 7.55 9.10 4.78
N VAL A 255 8.73 8.90 4.21
CA VAL A 255 9.09 9.45 2.88
C VAL A 255 8.21 8.83 1.79
N LEU A 256 7.98 7.51 1.83
CA LEU A 256 7.08 6.85 0.89
C LEU A 256 5.66 7.38 1.03
N PHE A 257 5.17 7.60 2.25
CA PHE A 257 3.86 8.22 2.47
C PHE A 257 3.79 9.59 1.81
N ALA A 258 4.76 10.48 2.06
CA ALA A 258 4.81 11.80 1.45
C ALA A 258 4.77 11.76 -0.07
N VAL A 259 5.66 10.98 -0.69
CA VAL A 259 5.84 10.99 -2.15
C VAL A 259 4.69 10.32 -2.86
N LEU A 260 4.18 9.20 -2.35
CA LEU A 260 3.15 8.43 -3.04
C LEU A 260 1.75 9.00 -2.82
N TRP A 261 1.52 9.75 -1.74
CA TRP A 261 0.25 10.46 -1.52
C TRP A 261 0.18 11.82 -2.20
N LEU A 262 1.33 12.46 -2.45
CA LEU A 262 1.37 13.80 -3.04
C LEU A 262 0.53 13.93 -4.33
N PRO A 263 0.58 13.01 -5.31
CA PRO A 263 -0.18 13.15 -6.54
C PRO A 263 -1.69 13.22 -6.31
N LEU A 264 -2.22 12.38 -5.41
CA LEU A 264 -3.65 12.39 -5.11
C LEU A 264 -4.05 13.67 -4.36
N GLN A 265 -3.21 14.13 -3.42
CA GLN A 265 -3.45 15.39 -2.72
C GLN A 265 -3.41 16.58 -3.68
N THR A 266 -2.50 16.58 -4.66
CA THR A 266 -2.46 17.59 -5.73
C THR A 266 -3.72 17.55 -6.57
N VAL A 267 -4.20 16.37 -6.98
CA VAL A 267 -5.44 16.24 -7.74
C VAL A 267 -6.62 16.83 -6.97
N PHE A 268 -6.78 16.51 -5.68
CA PHE A 268 -7.84 17.11 -4.86
C PHE A 268 -7.73 18.63 -4.77
N MET A 269 -6.52 19.17 -4.60
CA MET A 269 -6.32 20.63 -4.55
C MET A 269 -6.64 21.31 -5.89
N VAL A 270 -6.24 20.70 -7.01
CA VAL A 270 -6.53 21.24 -8.36
C VAL A 270 -8.04 21.21 -8.62
N LEU A 271 -8.72 20.09 -8.37
CA LEU A 271 -10.16 19.96 -8.60
C LEU A 271 -10.99 20.90 -7.71
N GLU A 272 -10.50 21.23 -6.51
CA GLU A 272 -11.24 22.07 -5.57
C GLU A 272 -10.96 23.58 -5.75
N PHE A 273 -9.72 23.97 -6.04
CA PHE A 273 -9.27 25.37 -5.99
C PHE A 273 -8.85 25.98 -7.32
N ALA A 274 -8.53 25.18 -8.35
CA ALA A 274 -8.13 25.70 -9.64
C ALA A 274 -9.34 25.87 -10.58
N THR A 275 -9.26 26.84 -11.49
CA THR A 275 -10.20 26.96 -12.61
C THR A 275 -9.68 26.12 -13.77
N ILE A 276 -10.34 25.01 -14.05
CA ILE A 276 -9.98 24.07 -15.13
C ILE A 276 -11.10 23.98 -16.16
N THR A 277 -10.73 23.66 -17.40
CA THR A 277 -11.68 23.39 -18.47
C THR A 277 -12.28 21.98 -18.32
N GLU A 278 -13.47 21.75 -18.90
CA GLU A 278 -14.11 20.44 -18.90
C GLU A 278 -13.21 19.34 -19.49
N ALA A 279 -12.45 19.66 -20.54
CA ALA A 279 -11.50 18.73 -21.14
C ALA A 279 -10.37 18.33 -20.17
N GLN A 280 -9.86 19.28 -19.38
CA GLN A 280 -8.85 18.99 -18.35
C GLN A 280 -9.45 18.18 -17.20
N GLU A 281 -10.64 18.53 -16.74
CA GLU A 281 -11.37 17.78 -15.71
C GLU A 281 -11.60 16.32 -16.15
N TYR A 282 -12.04 16.11 -17.39
CA TYR A 282 -12.20 14.79 -17.98
C TYR A 282 -10.89 13.99 -17.95
N VAL A 283 -9.78 14.57 -18.42
CA VAL A 283 -8.47 13.89 -18.40
C VAL A 283 -8.02 13.57 -16.97
N ILE A 284 -8.28 14.46 -16.01
CA ILE A 284 -7.96 14.24 -14.60
C ILE A 284 -8.75 13.06 -14.07
N PHE A 285 -10.07 13.05 -14.19
CA PHE A 285 -10.91 11.97 -13.65
C PHE A 285 -10.69 10.63 -14.33
N VAL A 286 -10.43 10.62 -15.65
CA VAL A 286 -10.31 9.37 -16.43
C VAL A 286 -8.92 8.76 -16.31
N TYR A 287 -7.84 9.56 -16.27
CA TYR A 287 -6.48 9.02 -16.31
C TYR A 287 -5.64 9.36 -15.09
N VAL A 288 -5.60 10.63 -14.68
CA VAL A 288 -4.70 11.07 -13.60
C VAL A 288 -5.17 10.55 -12.25
N TYR A 289 -6.47 10.57 -12.00
CA TYR A 289 -7.09 10.18 -10.73
C TYR A 289 -6.92 8.67 -10.43
N PRO A 290 -7.15 7.74 -11.37
CA PRO A 290 -6.82 6.32 -11.16
C PRO A 290 -5.35 6.05 -10.90
N ILE A 291 -4.44 6.70 -11.64
CA ILE A 291 -2.98 6.55 -11.45
C ILE A 291 -2.56 7.08 -10.07
N ALA A 292 -3.08 8.24 -9.66
CA ALA A 292 -2.83 8.78 -8.34
C ALA A 292 -3.33 7.84 -7.23
N HIS A 293 -4.48 7.19 -7.41
CA HIS A 293 -4.97 6.13 -6.52
C HIS A 293 -4.06 4.91 -6.47
N TRP A 294 -3.47 4.48 -7.58
CA TRP A 294 -2.51 3.37 -7.55
C TRP A 294 -1.32 3.68 -6.65
N LEU A 295 -0.82 4.91 -6.69
CA LEU A 295 0.30 5.32 -5.84
C LEU A 295 -0.07 5.28 -4.36
N THR A 296 -1.27 5.72 -3.99
CA THR A 296 -1.73 5.65 -2.59
C THR A 296 -1.94 4.22 -2.11
N TYR A 297 -2.48 3.32 -2.94
CA TYR A 297 -2.57 1.91 -2.55
C TYR A 297 -1.21 1.22 -2.53
N LEU A 298 -0.31 1.57 -3.45
CA LEU A 298 1.05 1.07 -3.45
C LEU A 298 1.80 1.47 -2.17
N ASN A 299 1.54 2.64 -1.61
CA ASN A 299 2.09 3.05 -0.31
C ASN A 299 1.79 2.00 0.79
N SER A 300 0.54 1.57 0.92
CA SER A 300 0.11 0.52 1.85
C SER A 300 0.72 -0.85 1.53
N ALA A 301 0.90 -1.18 0.25
CA ALA A 301 1.50 -2.46 -0.17
C ALA A 301 3.03 -2.53 0.05
N LEU A 302 3.72 -1.38 0.06
CA LEU A 302 5.17 -1.32 0.24
C LEU A 302 5.62 -1.42 1.70
N ASN A 303 4.73 -1.18 2.67
CA ASN A 303 5.06 -1.23 4.10
C ASN A 303 5.76 -2.56 4.52
N PRO A 304 5.20 -3.75 4.24
CA PRO A 304 5.86 -5.04 4.53
C PRO A 304 7.22 -5.21 3.85
N VAL A 305 7.40 -4.70 2.63
CA VAL A 305 8.66 -4.76 1.88
C VAL A 305 9.74 -3.95 2.60
N VAL A 306 9.40 -2.74 3.04
CA VAL A 306 10.30 -1.88 3.82
C VAL A 306 10.70 -2.55 5.13
N TYR A 307 9.75 -3.21 5.81
CA TYR A 307 10.05 -3.94 7.05
C TYR A 307 11.00 -5.12 6.82
N GLY A 308 10.74 -5.93 5.79
CA GLY A 308 11.60 -7.06 5.44
C GLY A 308 13.01 -6.66 5.00
N TYR A 309 13.17 -5.47 4.40
CA TYR A 309 14.47 -4.98 3.98
C TYR A 309 15.33 -4.47 5.16
N PHE A 310 14.77 -3.61 6.02
CA PHE A 310 15.54 -2.95 7.07
C PHE A 310 15.55 -3.68 8.42
N ASN A 311 14.55 -4.50 8.73
CA ASN A 311 14.43 -5.17 10.02
C ASN A 311 14.70 -6.67 9.88
N ASN A 312 15.91 -7.08 10.27
CA ASN A 312 16.34 -8.48 10.24
C ASN A 312 15.37 -9.42 10.98
N ASN A 313 14.75 -8.98 12.08
CA ASN A 313 13.81 -9.81 12.82
C ASN A 313 12.54 -10.08 12.00
N PHE A 314 12.01 -9.06 11.31
CA PHE A 314 10.88 -9.25 10.39
C PHE A 314 11.27 -10.14 9.21
N ARG A 315 12.46 -9.93 8.63
CA ARG A 315 12.96 -10.74 7.52
C ARG A 315 13.05 -12.21 7.90
N GLU A 316 13.69 -12.52 9.02
CA GLU A 316 13.82 -13.89 9.52
C GLU A 316 12.46 -14.51 9.84
N ALA A 317 11.56 -13.76 10.48
CA ALA A 317 10.21 -14.23 10.77
C ALA A 317 9.38 -14.50 9.51
N PHE A 318 9.46 -13.63 8.48
CA PHE A 318 8.80 -13.85 7.19
C PHE A 318 9.33 -15.11 6.50
N HIS A 319 10.65 -15.30 6.44
CA HIS A 319 11.24 -16.51 5.89
C HIS A 319 10.81 -17.77 6.65
N GLY A 320 10.79 -17.71 7.98
CA GLY A 320 10.35 -18.82 8.82
C GLY A 320 8.89 -19.22 8.59
N LEU A 321 7.98 -18.24 8.49
CA LEU A 321 6.57 -18.49 8.17
C LEU A 321 6.38 -19.07 6.76
N ILE A 322 7.03 -18.48 5.75
CA ILE A 322 6.94 -18.96 4.36
C ILE A 322 7.49 -20.38 4.26
N ALA A 323 8.59 -20.70 4.94
CA ALA A 323 9.15 -22.06 4.97
C ALA A 323 8.20 -23.05 5.64
N THR A 324 7.55 -22.67 6.74
CA THR A 324 6.56 -23.50 7.43
C THR A 324 5.33 -23.75 6.55
N TRP A 325 4.83 -22.71 5.88
CA TRP A 325 3.70 -22.78 4.96
C TRP A 325 4.00 -23.70 3.75
N ARG A 326 5.21 -23.56 3.15
CA ARG A 326 5.66 -24.45 2.06
C ARG A 326 5.73 -25.92 2.48
N LYS A 327 6.17 -26.19 3.71
CA LYS A 327 6.18 -27.56 4.27
C LYS A 327 4.75 -28.09 4.44
N ASN A 328 3.84 -27.30 5.01
CA ASN A 328 2.46 -27.71 5.27
C ASN A 328 1.65 -28.00 4.00
N ILE A 329 1.88 -27.25 2.91
CA ILE A 329 1.23 -27.49 1.60
C ILE A 329 1.91 -28.62 0.81
N GLY A 330 3.01 -29.18 1.31
CA GLY A 330 3.77 -30.21 0.59
C GLY A 330 4.49 -29.69 -0.64
N LEU A 331 4.62 -28.37 -0.83
CA LEU A 331 5.36 -27.74 -1.92
C LEU A 331 6.83 -28.20 -1.94
N ASP A 332 7.44 -28.37 -0.77
CA ASP A 332 8.81 -28.87 -0.67
C ASP A 332 8.91 -30.36 -1.09
N SER A 333 7.87 -31.15 -0.80
CA SER A 333 7.78 -32.55 -1.25
C SER A 333 7.59 -32.66 -2.76
N MET A 334 6.69 -31.84 -3.32
CA MET A 334 6.45 -31.76 -4.77
C MET A 334 7.71 -31.30 -5.52
N ARG A 335 8.40 -30.26 -5.03
CA ARG A 335 9.64 -29.77 -5.63
C ARG A 335 10.77 -30.81 -5.57
N LYS A 336 10.87 -31.56 -4.47
CA LYS A 336 11.85 -32.66 -4.33
C LYS A 336 11.53 -33.81 -5.31
N LYS A 337 10.26 -34.17 -5.48
CA LYS A 337 9.81 -35.15 -6.49
C LYS A 337 10.12 -34.68 -7.92
N ALA A 338 9.81 -33.43 -8.26
CA ALA A 338 10.10 -32.85 -9.57
C ALA A 338 11.60 -32.81 -9.87
N PHE A 339 12.44 -32.46 -8.90
CA PHE A 339 13.90 -32.48 -9.04
C PHE A 339 14.46 -33.90 -9.25
N ILE A 340 13.95 -34.90 -8.52
CA ILE A 340 14.34 -36.30 -8.71
C ILE A 340 13.90 -36.80 -10.10
N MET A 341 12.70 -36.42 -10.55
CA MET A 341 12.18 -36.77 -11.86
C MET A 341 13.01 -36.16 -12.99
N SER A 342 13.40 -34.88 -12.88
CA SER A 342 14.27 -34.27 -13.89
C SER A 342 15.65 -34.93 -13.94
N ARG A 343 16.23 -35.28 -12.79
CA ARG A 343 17.50 -36.05 -12.70
C ARG A 343 17.40 -37.45 -13.30
N ARG A 344 16.26 -38.13 -13.16
CA ARG A 344 16.02 -39.44 -13.81
C ARG A 344 15.95 -39.28 -15.31
N LEU A 345 15.23 -38.27 -15.81
CA LEU A 345 15.14 -37.95 -17.24
C LEU A 345 16.51 -37.63 -17.85
N THR A 346 17.36 -36.85 -17.15
CA THR A 346 18.74 -36.57 -17.61
C THR A 346 19.66 -37.79 -17.58
N ARG A 347 19.34 -38.80 -16.75
CA ARG A 347 20.12 -40.03 -16.61
C ARG A 347 19.70 -41.08 -17.64
N THR A 348 18.43 -41.12 -18.04
CA THR A 348 17.95 -41.98 -19.15
C THR A 348 18.36 -41.49 -20.53
N THR A 349 18.63 -40.19 -20.71
CA THR A 349 19.23 -39.67 -21.96
C THR A 349 20.74 -39.89 -22.05
N LYS A 350 21.38 -40.38 -20.97
CA LYS A 350 22.78 -40.85 -20.98
C LYS A 350 22.78 -42.38 -20.96
N THR A 351 22.32 -43.02 -22.03
CA THR A 351 22.66 -44.43 -22.28
C THR A 351 24.17 -44.55 -22.50
N PRO A 352 24.84 -45.54 -21.89
CA PRO A 352 26.23 -45.84 -22.23
C PRO A 352 26.26 -46.36 -23.66
N THR A 353 27.14 -45.80 -24.50
CA THR A 353 27.52 -46.44 -25.76
C THR A 353 27.95 -47.88 -25.47
N SER A 354 27.34 -48.83 -26.17
CA SER A 354 27.63 -50.26 -25.99
C SER A 354 29.10 -50.57 -26.32
N PRO A 355 29.71 -51.60 -25.70
CA PRO A 355 31.09 -52.01 -25.97
C PRO A 355 31.21 -52.81 -27.29
N THR A 356 30.54 -52.38 -28.35
CA THR A 356 30.56 -53.04 -29.67
C THR A 356 31.33 -52.27 -30.74
N GLN A 357 31.97 -51.15 -30.37
CA GLN A 357 32.81 -50.34 -31.27
C GLN A 357 34.32 -50.43 -31.00
N GLN A 358 34.77 -51.42 -30.24
CA GLN A 358 36.21 -51.61 -29.94
C GLN A 358 36.89 -52.72 -30.76
N ILE A 359 36.23 -53.31 -31.78
CA ILE A 359 36.79 -54.42 -32.57
C ILE A 359 37.04 -54.06 -34.06
N GLN A 360 36.72 -52.85 -34.53
CA GLN A 360 36.97 -52.44 -35.93
C GLN A 360 38.18 -51.51 -36.17
N LEU A 361 39.12 -51.41 -35.23
CA LEU A 361 40.34 -50.58 -35.40
C LEU A 361 41.65 -51.36 -35.38
N THR A 362 41.63 -52.70 -35.49
CA THR A 362 42.84 -53.53 -35.57
C THR A 362 43.01 -54.30 -36.89
N THR A 363 42.20 -54.03 -37.89
CA THR A 363 42.42 -54.54 -39.24
C THR A 363 41.97 -53.49 -40.24
N ILE A 364 42.89 -52.61 -40.62
CA ILE A 364 43.23 -52.23 -42.01
C ILE A 364 44.18 -51.02 -41.90
N ASN A 365 45.43 -51.29 -42.32
CA ASN A 365 46.57 -50.41 -42.61
C ASN A 365 47.35 -49.80 -41.44
#